data_AF-A0A8T2XDS1-F1
#
_entry.id   AF-A0A8T2XDS1-F1
#
_cell.length_a   1.000
_cell.length_b   1.000
_cell.length_c   1.000
_cell.angle_alpha   90.00
_cell.angle_beta   90.00
_cell.angle_gamma   90.00
#
_symmetry.space_group_name_H-M   'P 1'
#
loop_
_entity.id
_entity.type
_entity.pdbx_description
1 polymer ?
#
loop_
_entity_poly.entity_id
_entity_poly.type
_entity_poly.pdbx_seq_one_letter_code
_entity_poly.pdbx_strand_id
1 'polypeptide(L)'
;MDFSNIVRAQNQVRVQKGMASHLTNNHVIIADILSRLPVKTLSRFNCVCKLWYWMINSDPGFQALHHSRSWRNPRFLFRLSDFDFNPLEQLGYRYAYNFVSTDTEGKNICLMQIKVHEPVKLILPGCFGLLVFSTDTRIHVCNPSTRRILALPDYKSKIAGFGVGYLSSIRRHKIVRLIPRRPSSLHLECSVFTLAPGEEGFSWRVLNDQCPYLVDQFSLPAFANETIYWKIDRQQALNRHNDFIVSFNIRYEKFMTITHPADWIPTSNLDWRSPIRNSTQLVELRGTLCMIQTLASSHVAVWKLADHKNSMWVKICMFETSRIHPNFVGEVQCIKDGEIIFNSASNYLLYYDVRKKTFRKKMLPHSAENLTSYCESLTSLTR
;
A
#
# COMPACT_ATOMS: atom_id res chain seq x y z
N MET A 1 50.19 -22.48 -41.60
CA MET A 1 49.07 -22.13 -40.70
C MET A 1 47.78 -22.47 -41.43
N ASP A 2 47.00 -23.38 -40.87
CA ASP A 2 45.94 -24.09 -41.57
C ASP A 2 44.62 -23.28 -41.55
N PHE A 3 44.33 -22.57 -42.65
CA PHE A 3 43.16 -21.69 -42.80
C PHE A 3 41.82 -22.43 -42.61
N SER A 4 41.80 -23.76 -42.80
CA SER A 4 40.61 -24.60 -42.61
C SER A 4 40.14 -24.66 -41.15
N ASN A 5 41.09 -24.64 -40.19
CA ASN A 5 40.81 -24.69 -38.76
C ASN A 5 40.29 -23.35 -38.22
N ILE A 6 40.73 -22.23 -38.80
CA ILE A 6 40.27 -20.88 -38.42
C ILE A 6 38.81 -20.67 -38.86
N VAL A 7 38.45 -21.11 -40.06
CA VAL A 7 37.06 -21.01 -40.58
C VAL A 7 36.10 -21.91 -39.79
N ARG A 8 36.52 -23.12 -39.40
CA ARG A 8 35.73 -24.01 -38.53
C ARG A 8 35.52 -23.41 -37.13
N ALA A 9 36.56 -22.82 -36.53
CA ALA A 9 36.45 -22.16 -35.24
C ALA A 9 35.53 -20.92 -35.28
N GLN A 10 35.63 -20.10 -36.34
CA GLN A 10 34.76 -18.93 -36.52
C GLN A 10 33.29 -19.32 -36.75
N ASN A 11 33.03 -20.39 -37.51
CA ASN A 11 31.67 -20.91 -37.70
C ASN A 11 31.08 -21.51 -36.41
N GLN A 12 31.88 -22.22 -35.60
CA GLN A 12 31.43 -22.70 -34.28
C GLN A 12 31.08 -21.55 -33.33
N VAL A 13 31.90 -20.49 -33.28
CA VAL A 13 31.62 -19.30 -32.46
C VAL A 13 30.36 -18.56 -32.94
N ARG A 14 30.12 -18.50 -34.26
CA ARG A 14 28.93 -17.85 -34.83
C ARG A 14 27.66 -18.65 -34.56
N VAL A 15 27.72 -19.98 -34.62
CA VAL A 15 26.61 -20.88 -34.26
C VAL A 15 26.32 -20.82 -32.75
N GLN A 16 27.36 -20.77 -31.90
CA GLN A 16 27.19 -20.59 -30.46
C GLN A 16 26.57 -19.23 -30.11
N LYS A 17 26.99 -18.14 -30.76
CA LYS A 17 26.35 -16.81 -30.61
C LYS A 17 24.89 -16.83 -31.09
N GLY A 18 24.61 -17.50 -32.21
CA GLY A 18 23.24 -17.70 -32.71
C GLY A 18 22.37 -18.45 -31.70
N MET A 19 22.83 -19.61 -31.22
CA MET A 19 22.13 -20.42 -30.21
C MET A 19 21.95 -19.67 -28.89
N ALA A 20 22.96 -18.96 -28.41
CA ALA A 20 22.87 -18.13 -27.22
C ALA A 20 21.82 -17.01 -27.40
N SER A 21 21.78 -16.36 -28.57
CA SER A 21 20.78 -15.32 -28.86
C SER A 21 19.35 -15.87 -28.93
N HIS A 22 19.16 -17.06 -29.51
CA HIS A 22 17.86 -17.75 -29.54
C HIS A 22 17.42 -18.23 -28.14
N LEU A 23 18.33 -18.78 -27.33
CA LEU A 23 18.08 -19.13 -25.93
C LEU A 23 17.68 -17.90 -25.11
N THR A 24 18.39 -16.78 -25.29
CA THR A 24 18.08 -15.51 -24.62
C THR A 24 16.71 -14.97 -25.05
N ASN A 25 16.38 -15.04 -26.34
CA ASN A 25 15.06 -14.64 -26.86
C ASN A 25 13.93 -15.52 -26.30
N ASN A 26 14.14 -16.83 -26.21
CA ASN A 26 13.17 -17.74 -25.60
C ASN A 26 12.94 -17.42 -24.13
N HIS A 27 13.98 -17.05 -23.38
CA HIS A 27 13.83 -16.64 -21.98
C HIS A 27 13.01 -15.36 -21.83
N VAL A 28 13.18 -14.38 -22.72
CA VAL A 28 12.38 -13.15 -22.73
C VAL A 28 10.92 -13.45 -23.04
N ILE A 29 10.64 -14.31 -24.02
CA ILE A 29 9.26 -14.72 -24.36
C ILE A 29 8.63 -15.48 -23.19
N ILE A 30 9.36 -16.39 -22.55
CA ILE A 30 8.90 -17.10 -21.35
C ILE A 30 8.59 -16.10 -20.23
N ALA A 31 9.49 -15.16 -19.95
CA ALA A 31 9.27 -14.12 -18.95
C ALA A 31 8.03 -13.26 -19.28
N ASP A 32 7.81 -12.92 -20.56
CA ASP A 32 6.61 -12.21 -21.01
C ASP A 32 5.34 -13.04 -20.75
N ILE A 33 5.33 -14.33 -21.06
CA ILE A 33 4.17 -15.19 -20.84
C ILE A 33 3.91 -15.37 -19.34
N LEU A 34 4.93 -15.77 -18.58
CA LEU A 34 4.82 -16.06 -17.16
C LEU A 34 4.43 -14.81 -16.35
N SER A 35 4.94 -13.64 -16.69
CA SER A 35 4.63 -12.39 -15.97
C SER A 35 3.17 -11.94 -16.12
N ARG A 36 2.36 -12.56 -17.00
CA ARG A 36 0.90 -12.33 -17.12
C ARG A 36 0.08 -13.22 -16.20
N LEU A 37 0.70 -14.24 -15.61
CA LEU A 37 0.00 -15.24 -14.82
C LEU A 37 -0.18 -14.79 -13.36
N PRO A 38 -1.28 -15.21 -12.70
CA PRO A 38 -1.45 -14.98 -11.28
C PRO A 38 -0.35 -15.64 -10.45
N VAL A 39 -0.03 -15.05 -9.29
CA VAL A 39 1.01 -15.57 -8.39
C VAL A 39 0.71 -17.00 -7.97
N LYS A 40 -0.56 -17.35 -7.74
CA LYS A 40 -0.98 -18.72 -7.42
C LYS A 40 -0.57 -19.73 -8.51
N THR A 41 -0.67 -19.34 -9.78
CA THR A 41 -0.26 -20.19 -10.91
C THR A 41 1.26 -20.28 -10.97
N LEU A 42 1.96 -19.15 -10.83
CA LEU A 42 3.43 -19.11 -10.79
C LEU A 42 4.00 -19.97 -9.66
N SER A 43 3.37 -19.98 -8.48
CA SER A 43 3.77 -20.84 -7.37
C SER A 43 3.73 -22.33 -7.73
N ARG A 44 2.80 -22.76 -8.59
CA ARG A 44 2.75 -24.14 -9.11
C ARG A 44 3.85 -24.39 -10.13
N PHE A 45 4.25 -23.36 -10.88
CA PHE A 45 5.26 -23.46 -11.93
C PHE A 45 6.69 -23.54 -11.42
N ASN A 46 6.89 -23.29 -10.12
CA ASN A 46 8.15 -23.54 -9.43
C ASN A 46 8.66 -24.99 -9.59
N CYS A 47 7.79 -25.97 -9.86
CA CYS A 47 8.19 -27.37 -10.04
C CYS A 47 8.48 -27.77 -11.50
N VAL A 48 8.28 -26.88 -12.48
CA VAL A 48 8.41 -27.23 -13.91
C VAL A 48 9.87 -27.38 -14.32
N CYS A 49 10.72 -26.38 -14.03
CA CYS A 49 12.16 -26.47 -14.27
C CYS A 49 12.94 -25.46 -13.40
N LYS A 50 14.26 -25.66 -13.29
CA LYS A 50 15.16 -24.78 -12.52
C LYS A 50 15.15 -23.33 -13.01
N LEU A 51 15.04 -23.12 -14.32
CA LEU A 51 14.99 -21.78 -14.92
C LEU A 51 13.74 -21.02 -14.44
N TRP A 52 12.57 -21.65 -14.46
CA TRP A 52 11.32 -21.03 -14.03
C TRP A 52 11.32 -20.77 -12.53
N TYR A 53 11.82 -21.73 -11.74
CA TYR A 53 12.02 -21.54 -10.30
C TYR A 53 12.89 -20.31 -10.01
N TRP A 54 14.05 -20.20 -10.66
CA TRP A 54 14.94 -19.06 -10.47
C TRP A 54 14.30 -17.75 -10.93
N MET A 55 13.65 -17.74 -12.10
CA MET A 55 12.99 -16.55 -12.65
C MET A 55 11.88 -16.04 -11.72
N ILE A 56 11.06 -16.93 -11.16
CA ILE A 56 9.94 -16.55 -10.28
C ILE A 56 10.45 -16.06 -8.92
N ASN A 57 11.42 -16.73 -8.31
CA ASN A 57 11.80 -16.50 -6.91
C ASN A 57 13.03 -15.59 -6.74
N SER A 58 13.88 -15.45 -7.76
CA SER A 58 15.21 -14.84 -7.62
C SER A 58 15.53 -13.76 -8.64
N ASP A 59 14.86 -13.71 -9.80
CA ASP A 59 15.12 -12.68 -10.82
C ASP A 59 14.38 -11.35 -10.50
N PRO A 60 15.10 -10.28 -10.14
CA PRO A 60 14.48 -8.99 -9.83
C PRO A 60 13.82 -8.35 -11.06
N GLY A 61 14.32 -8.63 -12.27
CA GLY A 61 13.76 -8.14 -13.52
C GLY A 61 12.39 -8.74 -13.79
N PHE A 62 12.26 -10.06 -13.64
CA PHE A 62 10.98 -10.75 -13.74
C PHE A 62 9.98 -10.26 -12.68
N GLN A 63 10.40 -10.13 -11.43
CA GLN A 63 9.52 -9.64 -10.35
C GLN A 63 9.04 -8.22 -10.60
N ALA A 64 9.90 -7.32 -11.09
CA ALA A 64 9.53 -5.97 -11.48
C ALA A 64 8.55 -5.96 -12.67
N LEU A 65 8.79 -6.80 -13.69
CA LEU A 65 7.90 -6.94 -14.84
C LEU A 65 6.51 -7.45 -14.42
N HIS A 66 6.45 -8.51 -13.62
CA HIS A 66 5.20 -9.05 -13.07
C HIS A 66 4.46 -7.98 -12.26
N HIS A 67 5.15 -7.30 -11.33
CA HIS A 67 4.56 -6.24 -10.53
C HIS A 67 3.98 -5.10 -11.38
N SER A 68 4.70 -4.64 -12.42
CA SER A 68 4.22 -3.58 -13.32
C SER A 68 2.90 -3.94 -14.03
N ARG A 69 2.68 -5.23 -14.31
CA ARG A 69 1.46 -5.75 -14.93
C ARG A 69 0.34 -5.91 -13.91
N SER A 70 0.67 -6.40 -12.72
CA SER A 70 -0.27 -6.52 -11.61
C SER A 70 -0.76 -5.17 -11.10
N TRP A 71 0.07 -4.12 -11.13
CA TRP A 71 -0.32 -2.76 -10.75
C TRP A 71 -1.48 -2.20 -11.59
N ARG A 72 -1.55 -2.57 -12.88
CA ARG A 72 -2.65 -2.19 -13.77
C ARG A 72 -3.96 -2.94 -13.48
N ASN A 73 -3.88 -4.00 -12.70
CA ASN A 73 -5.00 -4.86 -12.35
C ASN A 73 -5.10 -4.99 -10.83
N PRO A 74 -5.44 -3.88 -10.12
CA PRO A 74 -5.55 -3.91 -8.67
C PRO A 74 -6.62 -4.91 -8.25
N ARG A 75 -6.39 -5.49 -7.08
CA ARG A 75 -7.30 -6.36 -6.37
C ARG A 75 -7.79 -5.67 -5.12
N PHE A 76 -8.92 -6.15 -4.66
CA PHE A 76 -9.57 -5.69 -3.46
C PHE A 76 -9.49 -6.79 -2.41
N LEU A 77 -9.17 -6.40 -1.18
CA LEU A 77 -9.20 -7.28 -0.02
C LEU A 77 -10.27 -6.76 0.94
N PHE A 78 -11.33 -7.54 1.09
CA PHE A 78 -12.44 -7.26 1.99
C PHE A 78 -12.18 -7.93 3.32
N ARG A 79 -12.23 -7.16 4.41
CA ARG A 79 -12.36 -7.74 5.74
C ARG A 79 -13.81 -8.12 5.97
N LEU A 80 -14.07 -9.41 6.18
CA LEU A 80 -15.41 -9.88 6.54
C LEU A 80 -15.75 -9.41 7.94
N SER A 81 -17.02 -9.07 8.15
CA SER A 81 -17.59 -8.65 9.45
C SER A 81 -17.63 -9.77 10.48
N ASP A 82 -17.31 -11.01 10.07
CA ASP A 82 -17.29 -12.19 10.91
C ASP A 82 -16.07 -12.09 11.85
N PHE A 83 -16.26 -11.42 12.97
CA PHE A 83 -15.45 -11.67 14.15
C PHE A 83 -15.86 -13.05 14.68
N ASP A 84 -15.24 -14.10 14.16
CA ASP A 84 -15.23 -15.38 14.88
C ASP A 84 -14.38 -15.17 16.12
N PHE A 85 -15.01 -14.67 17.20
CA PHE A 85 -14.44 -14.70 18.54
C PHE A 85 -14.50 -16.14 19.06
N ASN A 86 -13.87 -17.06 18.33
CA ASN A 86 -13.53 -18.35 18.88
C ASN A 86 -12.26 -18.12 19.69
N PRO A 87 -12.26 -18.32 21.01
CA PRO A 87 -11.04 -18.30 21.79
C PRO A 87 -10.15 -19.44 21.26
N LEU A 88 -9.28 -19.12 20.30
CA LEU A 88 -8.22 -20.00 19.82
C LEU A 88 -7.07 -20.05 20.85
N GLU A 89 -7.40 -19.94 22.14
CA GLU A 89 -6.45 -19.89 23.26
C GLU A 89 -5.54 -21.14 23.26
N GLN A 90 -6.07 -22.29 22.83
CA GLN A 90 -5.29 -23.52 22.64
C GLN A 90 -4.19 -23.42 21.57
N LEU A 91 -4.31 -22.48 20.62
CA LEU A 91 -3.33 -22.20 19.56
C LEU A 91 -2.56 -20.89 19.80
N GLY A 92 -2.74 -20.28 20.97
CA GLY A 92 -2.08 -19.05 21.37
C GLY A 92 -2.63 -17.76 20.75
N TYR A 93 -3.60 -17.79 19.84
CA TYR A 93 -4.16 -16.58 19.19
C TYR A 93 -5.51 -16.18 19.80
N ARG A 94 -5.81 -14.88 19.82
CA ARG A 94 -7.09 -14.37 20.38
C ARG A 94 -8.07 -13.87 19.32
N TYR A 95 -7.57 -13.46 18.15
CA TYR A 95 -8.39 -12.90 17.07
C TYR A 95 -8.07 -13.56 15.74
N ALA A 96 -9.11 -13.89 14.97
CA ALA A 96 -9.01 -14.32 13.59
C ALA A 96 -9.78 -13.33 12.70
N TYR A 97 -9.14 -12.90 11.62
CA TYR A 97 -9.72 -12.01 10.62
C TYR A 97 -9.79 -12.74 9.28
N ASN A 98 -11.00 -12.92 8.79
CA ASN A 98 -11.26 -13.50 7.48
C ASN A 98 -11.27 -12.39 6.42
N PHE A 99 -10.55 -12.63 5.34
CA PHE A 99 -10.46 -11.73 4.21
C PHE A 99 -10.85 -12.45 2.91
N VAL A 100 -11.59 -11.74 2.06
CA VAL A 100 -11.89 -12.17 0.69
C VAL A 100 -11.16 -11.26 -0.26
N SER A 101 -10.35 -11.83 -1.16
CA SER A 101 -9.79 -11.09 -2.26
C SER A 101 -10.71 -11.18 -3.48
N THR A 102 -10.93 -10.05 -4.15
CA THR A 102 -11.61 -10.00 -5.45
C THR A 102 -10.79 -9.24 -6.48
N ASP A 103 -11.10 -9.45 -7.75
CA ASP A 103 -10.70 -8.51 -8.80
C ASP A 103 -11.62 -7.27 -8.79
N THR A 104 -11.34 -6.33 -9.69
CA THR A 104 -12.16 -5.13 -9.90
C THR A 104 -13.54 -5.42 -10.48
N GLU A 105 -13.76 -6.63 -11.00
CA GLU A 105 -15.05 -7.08 -11.52
C GLU A 105 -15.92 -7.74 -10.44
N GLY A 106 -15.45 -7.81 -9.19
CA GLY A 106 -16.18 -8.37 -8.06
C GLY A 106 -16.12 -9.89 -7.99
N LYS A 107 -15.25 -10.55 -8.78
CA LYS A 107 -15.09 -12.00 -8.73
C LYS A 107 -14.18 -12.38 -7.56
N ASN A 108 -14.67 -13.28 -6.70
CA ASN A 108 -13.88 -13.84 -5.60
C ASN A 108 -12.69 -14.66 -6.15
N ILE A 109 -11.49 -14.37 -5.63
CA ILE A 109 -10.23 -14.98 -6.04
C ILE A 109 -9.74 -15.95 -4.97
N CYS A 110 -9.65 -15.47 -3.73
CA CYS A 110 -9.17 -16.29 -2.62
C CYS A 110 -9.67 -15.81 -1.27
N LEU A 111 -9.80 -16.77 -0.35
CA LEU A 111 -9.94 -16.53 1.07
C LEU A 111 -8.57 -16.52 1.75
N MET A 112 -8.42 -15.62 2.70
CA MET A 112 -7.25 -15.50 3.57
C MET A 112 -7.72 -15.35 5.01
N GLN A 113 -7.03 -15.99 5.94
CA GLN A 113 -7.26 -15.76 7.36
C GLN A 113 -5.97 -15.24 8.00
N ILE A 114 -6.09 -14.19 8.80
CA ILE A 114 -5.01 -13.63 9.59
C ILE A 114 -5.33 -13.89 11.06
N LYS A 115 -4.40 -14.52 11.78
CA LYS A 115 -4.53 -14.80 13.21
C LYS A 115 -3.54 -13.93 13.99
N VAL A 116 -4.03 -13.25 15.02
CA VAL A 116 -3.24 -12.34 15.85
C VAL A 116 -3.65 -12.40 17.32
N HIS A 117 -2.78 -11.90 18.21
CA HIS A 117 -3.02 -11.87 19.66
C HIS A 117 -3.82 -10.65 20.12
N GLU A 118 -3.83 -9.59 19.32
CA GLU A 118 -4.43 -8.30 19.63
C GLU A 118 -5.31 -7.83 18.46
N PRO A 119 -6.32 -6.97 18.70
CA PRO A 119 -7.14 -6.45 17.63
C PRO A 119 -6.32 -5.70 16.57
N VAL A 120 -6.62 -5.94 15.28
CA VAL A 120 -6.05 -5.15 14.19
C VAL A 120 -6.68 -3.77 14.19
N LYS A 121 -5.85 -2.73 14.33
CA LYS A 121 -6.26 -1.32 14.32
C LYS A 121 -6.40 -0.75 12.92
N LEU A 122 -5.39 -0.99 12.08
CA LEU A 122 -5.29 -0.38 10.77
C LEU A 122 -4.55 -1.30 9.81
N ILE A 123 -4.98 -1.32 8.55
CA ILE A 123 -4.33 -2.06 7.45
C ILE A 123 -3.97 -1.04 6.37
N LEU A 124 -2.70 -1.02 6.00
CA LEU A 124 -2.16 -0.13 4.98
C LEU A 124 -1.85 -0.92 3.70
N PRO A 125 -2.23 -0.40 2.53
CA PRO A 125 -1.62 -0.84 1.29
C PRO A 125 -0.14 -0.43 1.31
N GLY A 126 0.75 -1.42 1.22
CA GLY A 126 2.18 -1.20 1.03
C GLY A 126 2.58 -1.23 -0.45
N CYS A 127 3.82 -0.85 -0.72
CA CYS A 127 4.38 -0.97 -2.06
C CYS A 127 4.61 -2.44 -2.44
N PHE A 128 4.65 -2.75 -3.74
CA PHE A 128 4.92 -4.10 -4.25
C PHE A 128 3.97 -5.16 -3.67
N GLY A 129 2.67 -4.84 -3.58
CA GLY A 129 1.62 -5.79 -3.21
C GLY A 129 1.66 -6.28 -1.76
N LEU A 130 2.55 -5.74 -0.93
CA LEU A 130 2.58 -6.01 0.50
C LEU A 130 1.46 -5.23 1.20
N LEU A 131 0.90 -5.81 2.25
CA LEU A 131 0.05 -5.13 3.21
C LEU A 131 0.81 -5.02 4.53
N VAL A 132 0.64 -3.89 5.22
CA VAL A 132 1.21 -3.70 6.56
C VAL A 132 0.09 -3.35 7.50
N PHE A 133 -0.05 -4.09 8.60
CA PHE A 133 -1.09 -3.81 9.58
C PHE A 133 -0.51 -3.79 10.99
N SER A 134 -1.13 -2.97 11.85
CA SER A 134 -0.74 -2.86 13.25
C SER A 134 -1.82 -3.43 14.16
N THR A 135 -1.37 -4.05 15.24
CA THR A 135 -2.16 -4.25 16.45
C THR A 135 -1.89 -3.12 17.44
N ASP A 136 -2.19 -3.31 18.72
CA ASP A 136 -1.87 -2.33 19.76
C ASP A 136 -0.36 -2.13 19.90
N THR A 137 0.42 -3.21 19.86
CA THR A 137 1.86 -3.21 20.20
C THR A 137 2.75 -3.69 19.05
N ARG A 138 2.19 -4.39 18.05
CA ARG A 138 2.97 -5.10 17.04
C ARG A 138 2.58 -4.74 15.60
N ILE A 139 3.58 -4.71 14.72
CA ILE A 139 3.38 -4.53 13.28
C ILE A 139 3.62 -5.86 12.56
N HIS A 140 2.78 -6.14 11.57
CA HIS A 140 2.84 -7.31 10.73
C HIS A 140 2.92 -6.89 9.26
N VAL A 141 3.70 -7.62 8.48
CA VAL A 141 3.79 -7.48 7.02
C VAL A 141 3.19 -8.74 6.41
N CYS A 142 2.27 -8.58 5.48
CA CYS A 142 1.59 -9.67 4.79
C CYS A 142 1.79 -9.53 3.29
N ASN A 143 2.07 -10.63 2.59
CA ASN A 143 1.91 -10.72 1.15
C ASN A 143 0.64 -11.53 0.87
N PRO A 144 -0.47 -10.89 0.45
CA PRO A 144 -1.71 -11.60 0.19
C PRO A 144 -1.61 -12.67 -0.89
N SER A 145 -0.73 -12.45 -1.87
CA SER A 145 -0.53 -13.36 -3.02
C SER A 145 0.19 -14.65 -2.65
N THR A 146 1.20 -14.56 -1.78
CA THR A 146 1.95 -15.73 -1.30
C THR A 146 1.40 -16.28 0.01
N ARG A 147 0.45 -15.57 0.64
CA ARG A 147 -0.17 -15.90 1.94
C ARG A 147 0.85 -16.00 3.09
N ARG A 148 1.98 -15.32 2.94
CA ARG A 148 3.01 -15.23 3.97
C ARG A 148 2.78 -14.01 4.83
N ILE A 149 2.92 -14.18 6.13
CA ILE A 149 2.79 -13.13 7.14
C ILE A 149 4.06 -13.16 7.97
N LEU A 150 4.66 -11.99 8.14
CA LEU A 150 5.84 -11.75 8.96
C LEU A 150 5.45 -10.81 10.10
N ALA A 151 5.46 -11.33 11.32
CA ALA A 151 5.35 -10.51 12.51
C ALA A 151 6.71 -9.86 12.81
N LEU A 152 6.76 -8.52 12.83
CA LEU A 152 7.96 -7.76 13.18
C LEU A 152 8.25 -7.89 14.68
N PRO A 153 9.46 -7.56 15.16
CA PRO A 153 9.77 -7.61 16.58
C PRO A 153 8.79 -6.78 17.40
N ASP A 154 8.27 -7.39 18.45
CA ASP A 154 7.29 -6.79 19.34
C ASP A 154 7.93 -5.73 20.25
N TYR A 155 7.14 -4.77 20.70
CA TYR A 155 7.55 -3.76 21.66
C TYR A 155 6.41 -3.53 22.64
N LYS A 156 6.69 -3.55 23.96
CA LYS A 156 5.67 -3.47 25.02
C LYS A 156 4.94 -2.12 25.11
N SER A 157 5.06 -1.23 24.13
CA SER A 157 4.46 0.10 24.10
C SER A 157 3.42 0.19 22.98
N LYS A 158 2.33 0.93 23.24
CA LYS A 158 1.29 1.16 22.24
C LYS A 158 1.82 1.95 21.05
N ILE A 159 1.47 1.50 19.85
CA ILE A 159 1.77 2.20 18.60
C ILE A 159 0.81 3.38 18.47
N ALA A 160 1.36 4.59 18.34
CA ALA A 160 0.59 5.82 18.11
C ALA A 160 0.39 6.08 16.61
N GLY A 161 1.36 5.67 15.78
CA GLY A 161 1.26 5.73 14.34
C GLY A 161 2.29 4.83 13.68
N PHE A 162 2.06 4.46 12.44
CA PHE A 162 3.03 3.73 11.64
C PHE A 162 2.83 4.09 10.18
N GLY A 163 3.79 3.73 9.33
CA GLY A 163 3.69 3.92 7.90
C GLY A 163 4.64 2.98 7.18
N VAL A 164 4.41 2.80 5.89
CA VAL A 164 5.25 1.95 5.04
C VAL A 164 5.61 2.72 3.78
N GLY A 165 6.85 2.56 3.34
CA GLY A 165 7.33 3.06 2.07
C GLY A 165 8.35 2.14 1.44
N TYR A 166 8.68 2.40 0.19
CA TYR A 166 9.69 1.66 -0.56
C TYR A 166 10.78 2.59 -1.08
N LEU A 167 12.03 2.24 -0.81
CA LEU A 167 13.18 3.04 -1.23
C LEU A 167 13.84 2.39 -2.44
N SER A 168 13.53 2.91 -3.63
CA SER A 168 13.89 2.31 -4.92
C SER A 168 15.40 2.15 -5.12
N SER A 169 16.22 3.06 -4.59
CA SER A 169 17.69 2.99 -4.76
C SER A 169 18.33 1.76 -4.12
N ILE A 170 17.76 1.29 -3.01
CA ILE A 170 18.25 0.11 -2.28
C ILE A 170 17.32 -1.09 -2.44
N ARG A 171 16.18 -0.89 -3.13
CA ARG A 171 15.14 -1.89 -3.39
C ARG A 171 14.60 -2.55 -2.11
N ARG A 172 14.45 -1.79 -1.02
CA ARG A 172 13.93 -2.28 0.26
C ARG A 172 12.71 -1.50 0.71
N HIS A 173 11.81 -2.19 1.40
CA HIS A 173 10.73 -1.54 2.15
C HIS A 173 11.27 -1.01 3.47
N LYS A 174 10.82 0.19 3.84
CA LYS A 174 11.01 0.76 5.17
C LYS A 174 9.66 0.87 5.85
N ILE A 175 9.55 0.28 7.03
CA ILE A 175 8.40 0.44 7.92
C ILE A 175 8.80 1.43 9.01
N VAL A 176 8.00 2.46 9.19
CA VAL A 176 8.17 3.47 10.23
C VAL A 176 7.16 3.21 11.32
N ARG A 177 7.59 3.29 12.58
CA ARG A 177 6.73 3.17 13.76
C ARG A 177 6.96 4.36 14.67
N LEU A 178 5.87 4.93 15.16
CA LEU A 178 5.82 6.04 16.09
C LEU A 178 5.22 5.56 17.41
N ILE A 179 5.97 5.70 18.50
CA ILE A 179 5.55 5.28 19.84
C ILE A 179 5.72 6.43 20.83
N PRO A 180 4.81 6.58 21.81
CA PRO A 180 5.01 7.53 22.88
C PRO A 180 6.10 7.00 23.83
N ARG A 181 7.07 7.84 24.20
CA ARG A 181 8.15 7.44 25.12
C ARG A 181 7.66 7.06 26.52
N ARG A 182 6.60 7.74 26.96
CA ARG A 182 5.91 7.51 28.23
C ARG A 182 4.41 7.64 28.01
N PRO A 183 3.58 7.00 28.83
CA PRO A 183 2.15 7.30 28.86
C PRO A 183 1.95 8.83 28.94
N SER A 184 1.06 9.37 28.10
CA SER A 184 0.76 10.80 28.01
C SER A 184 1.87 11.71 27.44
N SER A 185 2.92 11.17 26.83
CA SER A 185 3.92 11.99 26.14
C SER A 185 3.35 12.63 24.88
N LEU A 186 3.59 13.94 24.71
CA LEU A 186 3.31 14.67 23.46
C LEU A 186 4.36 14.44 22.38
N HIS A 187 5.45 13.74 22.69
CA HIS A 187 6.54 13.46 21.77
C HIS A 187 6.53 11.98 21.38
N LEU A 188 6.59 11.71 20.07
CA LEU A 188 6.67 10.36 19.56
C LEU A 188 8.10 10.04 19.14
N GLU A 189 8.62 8.95 19.70
CA GLU A 189 9.85 8.34 19.22
C GLU A 189 9.60 7.64 17.89
N CYS A 190 10.51 7.85 16.95
CA CYS A 190 10.47 7.24 15.64
C CYS A 190 11.43 6.05 15.57
N SER A 191 10.94 4.90 15.12
CA SER A 191 11.75 3.72 14.81
C SER A 191 11.55 3.33 13.35
N VAL A 192 12.63 2.91 12.69
CA VAL A 192 12.61 2.40 11.32
C VAL A 192 13.02 0.94 11.30
N PHE A 193 12.26 0.14 10.56
CA PHE A 193 12.57 -1.24 10.23
C PHE A 193 12.77 -1.36 8.73
N THR A 194 13.92 -1.89 8.30
CA THR A 194 14.18 -2.15 6.88
C THR A 194 13.92 -3.61 6.59
N LEU A 195 12.97 -3.90 5.70
CA LEU A 195 12.66 -5.26 5.31
C LEU A 195 13.73 -5.75 4.32
N ALA A 196 14.67 -6.55 4.82
CA ALA A 196 15.70 -7.18 4.03
C ALA A 196 15.55 -8.71 4.04
N PRO A 197 15.01 -9.34 2.97
CA PRO A 197 15.06 -10.79 2.87
C PRO A 197 16.52 -11.27 2.84
N GLY A 198 16.89 -12.16 3.77
CA GLY A 198 18.12 -12.95 3.73
C GLY A 198 19.41 -12.30 4.26
N GLU A 199 19.38 -11.09 4.82
CA GLU A 199 20.57 -10.43 5.41
C GLU A 199 20.28 -9.91 6.83
N GLU A 200 21.33 -9.74 7.62
CA GLU A 200 21.41 -9.54 9.07
C GLU A 200 20.27 -8.75 9.75
N GLY A 201 19.87 -9.25 10.93
CA GLY A 201 19.20 -8.51 12.00
C GLY A 201 17.86 -7.85 11.66
N PHE A 202 16.75 -8.60 11.77
CA PHE A 202 15.40 -8.03 11.83
C PHE A 202 15.19 -7.25 13.14
N SER A 203 15.70 -6.02 13.23
CA SER A 203 15.56 -5.17 14.41
C SER A 203 15.04 -3.78 14.07
N TRP A 204 14.40 -3.15 15.05
CA TRP A 204 13.99 -1.76 14.97
C TRP A 204 15.19 -0.87 15.26
N ARG A 205 15.46 0.09 14.37
CA ARG A 205 16.43 1.15 14.63
C ARG A 205 15.70 2.41 15.08
N VAL A 206 15.93 2.80 16.33
CA VAL A 206 15.42 4.06 16.89
C VAL A 206 16.18 5.23 16.27
N LEU A 207 15.47 6.29 15.91
CA LEU A 207 16.06 7.55 15.43
C LEU A 207 16.23 8.53 16.59
N ASN A 208 17.26 9.35 16.51
CA ASN A 208 17.47 10.46 17.45
C ASN A 208 16.42 11.57 17.25
N ASP A 209 15.99 11.76 16.01
CA ASP A 209 14.98 12.76 15.64
C ASP A 209 13.59 12.27 16.05
N GLN A 210 12.76 13.19 16.52
CA GLN A 210 11.43 12.89 17.06
C GLN A 210 10.35 13.38 16.11
N CYS A 211 9.19 12.72 16.15
CA CYS A 211 8.05 13.22 15.39
C CYS A 211 7.64 14.59 15.98
N PRO A 212 7.57 15.66 15.15
CA PRO A 212 7.32 17.01 15.65
C PRO A 212 5.90 17.20 16.20
N TYR A 213 4.98 16.30 15.85
CA TYR A 213 3.57 16.34 16.25
C TYR A 213 3.06 14.94 16.57
N LEU A 214 1.98 14.87 17.36
CA LEU A 214 1.17 13.66 17.47
C LEU A 214 0.45 13.44 16.14
N VAL A 215 0.25 12.17 15.76
CA VAL A 215 -0.43 11.80 14.51
C VAL A 215 -1.81 11.21 14.81
N ASP A 216 -2.77 11.43 13.92
CA ASP A 216 -4.12 10.86 14.02
C ASP A 216 -4.07 9.33 13.79
N GLN A 217 -4.21 8.58 14.87
CA GLN A 217 -4.14 7.11 14.90
C GLN A 217 -5.22 6.41 14.04
N PHE A 218 -6.30 7.10 13.71
CA PHE A 218 -7.41 6.56 12.90
C PHE A 218 -7.34 6.97 11.44
N SER A 219 -6.33 7.76 11.06
CA SER A 219 -6.12 8.18 9.68
C SER A 219 -5.11 7.30 8.95
N LEU A 220 -5.41 6.95 7.70
CA LEU A 220 -4.48 6.24 6.84
C LEU A 220 -3.34 7.20 6.42
N PRO A 221 -2.07 6.88 6.70
CA PRO A 221 -0.96 7.60 6.09
C PRO A 221 -0.88 7.33 4.60
N ALA A 222 -0.38 8.33 3.85
CA ALA A 222 -0.06 8.18 2.44
C ALA A 222 1.44 8.06 2.25
N PHE A 223 1.88 7.26 1.28
CA PHE A 223 3.28 7.21 0.85
C PHE A 223 3.39 7.69 -0.60
N ALA A 224 4.08 8.80 -0.82
CA ALA A 224 4.35 9.36 -2.15
C ALA A 224 5.72 10.01 -2.17
N ASN A 225 6.42 9.99 -3.31
CA ASN A 225 7.74 10.63 -3.47
C ASN A 225 8.73 10.31 -2.32
N GLU A 226 8.89 9.02 -2.01
CA GLU A 226 9.77 8.54 -0.93
C GLU A 226 9.48 9.15 0.46
N THR A 227 8.25 9.62 0.68
CA THR A 227 7.86 10.33 1.89
C THR A 227 6.53 9.78 2.39
N ILE A 228 6.45 9.52 3.69
CA ILE A 228 5.23 9.11 4.37
C ILE A 228 4.58 10.35 4.98
N TYR A 229 3.26 10.48 4.83
CA TYR A 229 2.48 11.61 5.28
C TYR A 229 1.41 11.16 6.26
N TRP A 230 1.35 11.82 7.42
CA TRP A 230 0.32 11.60 8.44
C TRP A 230 -0.43 12.89 8.73
N LYS A 231 -1.72 12.77 9.02
CA LYS A 231 -2.48 13.87 9.62
C LYS A 231 -2.07 14.02 11.08
N ILE A 232 -2.10 15.25 11.57
CA ILE A 232 -1.85 15.54 12.98
C ILE A 232 -3.06 15.13 13.82
N ASP A 233 -2.80 14.75 15.07
CA ASP A 233 -3.84 14.49 16.05
C ASP A 233 -4.81 15.69 16.17
N ARG A 234 -6.11 15.40 16.15
CA ARG A 234 -7.15 16.43 16.09
C ARG A 234 -7.14 17.36 17.30
N GLN A 235 -6.87 16.86 18.50
CA GLN A 235 -6.84 17.70 19.69
C GLN A 235 -5.66 18.66 19.63
N GLN A 236 -4.52 18.18 19.13
CA GLN A 236 -3.35 19.03 18.92
C GLN A 236 -3.58 20.08 17.81
N ALA A 237 -4.28 19.72 16.73
CA ALA A 237 -4.63 20.63 15.65
C ALA A 237 -5.56 21.77 16.13
N LEU A 238 -6.60 21.44 16.92
CA LEU A 238 -7.54 22.42 17.48
C LEU A 238 -6.85 23.44 18.38
N ASN A 239 -5.89 23.01 19.20
CA ASN A 239 -5.21 23.87 20.17
C ASN A 239 -4.17 24.83 19.56
N ARG A 240 -3.63 24.51 18.38
CA ARG A 240 -2.53 25.28 17.76
C ARG A 240 -2.96 26.17 16.60
N HIS A 241 -4.24 26.15 16.21
CA HIS A 241 -4.81 26.88 15.07
C HIS A 241 -4.13 26.62 13.71
N ASN A 242 -3.21 25.65 13.64
CA ASN A 242 -2.51 25.25 12.42
C ASN A 242 -2.71 23.76 12.21
N ASP A 243 -3.47 23.39 11.17
CA ASP A 243 -3.56 22.01 10.70
C ASP A 243 -2.40 21.79 9.73
N PHE A 244 -1.39 21.02 10.16
CA PHE A 244 -0.27 20.62 9.30
C PHE A 244 -0.38 19.12 9.00
N ILE A 245 0.30 18.70 7.94
CA ILE A 245 0.58 17.30 7.66
C ILE A 245 2.03 17.04 8.08
N VAL A 246 2.23 16.01 8.89
CA VAL A 246 3.57 15.50 9.20
C VAL A 246 4.06 14.71 8.01
N SER A 247 5.28 14.98 7.57
CA SER A 247 5.94 14.24 6.50
C SER A 247 7.25 13.63 7.02
N PHE A 248 7.55 12.40 6.63
CA PHE A 248 8.81 11.72 6.95
C PHE A 248 9.42 11.17 5.68
N ASN A 249 10.55 11.73 5.27
CA ASN A 249 11.26 11.24 4.09
C ASN A 249 12.05 9.98 4.46
N ILE A 250 11.74 8.84 3.85
CA ILE A 250 12.35 7.55 4.22
C ILE A 250 13.80 7.41 3.74
N ARG A 251 14.23 8.24 2.78
CA ARG A 251 15.61 8.25 2.29
C ARG A 251 16.54 8.91 3.28
N TYR A 252 16.19 10.14 3.68
CA TYR A 252 17.00 10.96 4.58
C TYR A 252 16.66 10.73 6.06
N GLU A 253 15.53 10.05 6.33
CA GLU A 253 15.01 9.78 7.67
C GLU A 253 14.79 11.06 8.48
N LYS A 254 14.17 12.04 7.82
CA LYS A 254 13.92 13.37 8.37
C LYS A 254 12.45 13.72 8.34
N PHE A 255 12.00 14.31 9.43
CA PHE A 255 10.68 14.92 9.53
C PHE A 255 10.68 16.32 8.92
N MET A 256 9.58 16.64 8.26
CA MET A 256 9.20 17.99 7.84
C MET A 256 7.69 18.14 8.04
N THR A 257 7.19 19.36 7.91
CA THR A 257 5.76 19.62 7.85
C THR A 257 5.38 20.32 6.55
N ILE A 258 4.16 20.07 6.09
CA ILE A 258 3.54 20.81 5.00
C ILE A 258 2.17 21.34 5.44
N THR A 259 1.75 22.47 4.87
CA THR A 259 0.43 23.05 5.14
C THR A 259 -0.66 22.36 4.32
N HIS A 260 -1.91 22.60 4.71
CA HIS A 260 -3.09 22.21 3.92
C HIS A 260 -3.27 23.15 2.70
N PRO A 261 -4.14 22.80 1.73
CA PRO A 261 -4.51 23.72 0.65
C PRO A 261 -5.08 25.04 1.18
N ALA A 262 -4.81 26.18 0.52
CA ALA A 262 -5.20 27.50 1.01
C ALA A 262 -6.74 27.71 1.09
N ASP A 263 -7.50 27.19 0.12
CA ASP A 263 -8.97 27.26 0.13
C ASP A 263 -9.61 26.10 0.92
N TRP A 264 -8.84 25.45 1.80
CA TRP A 264 -9.34 24.36 2.60
C TRP A 264 -10.26 24.87 3.71
N ILE A 265 -11.49 24.37 3.73
CA ILE A 265 -12.46 24.68 4.79
C ILE A 265 -12.23 23.71 5.96
N PRO A 266 -11.86 24.17 7.16
CA PRO A 266 -11.68 23.31 8.32
C PRO A 266 -12.99 22.60 8.69
N THR A 267 -12.96 21.28 8.83
CA THR A 267 -14.12 20.49 9.25
C THR A 267 -14.40 20.60 10.77
N SER A 268 -13.54 21.30 11.51
CA SER A 268 -13.58 21.45 12.97
C SER A 268 -14.75 22.27 13.51
N ASN A 269 -15.41 23.08 12.67
CA ASN A 269 -16.54 23.93 13.08
C ASN A 269 -17.91 23.22 12.97
N LEU A 270 -17.96 21.94 12.61
CA LEU A 270 -19.20 21.21 12.36
C LEU A 270 -19.37 20.08 13.37
N ASP A 271 -20.55 20.05 14.00
CA ASP A 271 -20.91 19.16 15.11
C ASP A 271 -20.69 17.69 14.76
N TRP A 272 -19.88 16.99 15.56
CA TRP A 272 -19.47 15.59 15.35
C TRP A 272 -20.63 14.60 15.49
N ARG A 273 -21.75 15.03 16.10
CA ARG A 273 -23.01 14.27 16.16
C ARG A 273 -23.86 14.41 14.91
N SER A 274 -23.46 15.27 13.96
CA SER A 274 -24.17 15.43 12.70
C SER A 274 -23.93 14.23 11.80
N PRO A 275 -24.98 13.66 11.17
CA PRO A 275 -24.86 12.57 10.19
C PRO A 275 -24.11 12.98 8.90
N ILE A 276 -23.64 14.22 8.80
CA ILE A 276 -22.86 14.77 7.69
C ILE A 276 -21.38 14.36 7.88
N ARG A 277 -20.99 13.19 7.35
CA ARG A 277 -19.59 12.67 7.38
C ARG A 277 -18.66 13.55 6.55
N ASN A 278 -18.18 14.66 7.11
CA ASN A 278 -17.07 15.40 6.53
C ASN A 278 -15.76 14.68 6.83
N SER A 279 -14.96 14.39 5.80
CA SER A 279 -13.72 13.65 5.95
C SER A 279 -12.60 14.24 5.11
N THR A 280 -11.38 14.03 5.57
CA THR A 280 -10.16 14.33 4.83
C THR A 280 -9.26 13.11 4.81
N GLN A 281 -8.84 12.71 3.62
CA GLN A 281 -7.97 11.56 3.38
C GLN A 281 -6.69 12.02 2.66
N LEU A 282 -5.55 11.50 3.11
CA LEU A 282 -4.31 11.57 2.35
C LEU A 282 -4.18 10.29 1.53
N VAL A 283 -3.86 10.42 0.24
CA VAL A 283 -3.72 9.27 -0.66
C VAL A 283 -2.68 9.55 -1.72
N GLU A 284 -1.98 8.51 -2.17
CA GLU A 284 -1.08 8.60 -3.32
C GLU A 284 -1.88 8.39 -4.61
N LEU A 285 -1.75 9.32 -5.55
CA LEU A 285 -2.31 9.20 -6.89
C LEU A 285 -1.25 9.55 -7.94
N ARG A 286 -0.86 8.56 -8.76
CA ARG A 286 0.10 8.70 -9.87
C ARG A 286 1.46 9.28 -9.44
N GLY A 287 2.02 8.72 -8.37
CA GLY A 287 3.28 9.10 -7.74
C GLY A 287 3.21 10.36 -6.88
N THR A 288 2.06 11.05 -6.80
CA THR A 288 1.97 12.32 -6.06
C THR A 288 1.05 12.21 -4.86
N LEU A 289 1.38 12.93 -3.78
CA LEU A 289 0.48 13.10 -2.65
C LEU A 289 -0.75 13.90 -3.08
N CYS A 290 -1.92 13.35 -2.78
CA CYS A 290 -3.19 14.02 -2.94
C CYS A 290 -3.94 14.07 -1.60
N MET A 291 -4.72 15.13 -1.42
CA MET A 291 -5.67 15.27 -0.33
C MET A 291 -7.08 15.24 -0.92
N ILE A 292 -7.89 14.32 -0.40
CA ILE A 292 -9.32 14.22 -0.71
C ILE A 292 -10.07 14.88 0.43
N GLN A 293 -10.85 15.90 0.11
CA GLN A 293 -11.78 16.51 1.05
C GLN A 293 -13.20 16.14 0.62
N THR A 294 -13.90 15.42 1.48
CA THR A 294 -15.29 15.05 1.27
C THR A 294 -16.14 15.88 2.22
N LEU A 295 -16.98 16.74 1.65
CA LEU A 295 -18.02 17.47 2.38
C LEU A 295 -19.35 16.76 2.08
N ALA A 296 -19.84 16.00 3.05
CA ALA A 296 -20.97 15.09 2.85
C ALA A 296 -22.20 15.82 2.34
N SER A 297 -22.91 15.18 1.39
CA SER A 297 -24.07 15.74 0.67
C SER A 297 -23.81 17.04 -0.08
N SER A 298 -22.56 17.51 -0.16
CA SER A 298 -22.16 18.70 -0.90
C SER A 298 -21.23 18.30 -2.05
N HIS A 299 -19.93 18.14 -1.80
CA HIS A 299 -18.95 17.90 -2.84
C HIS A 299 -17.72 17.15 -2.33
N VAL A 300 -17.01 16.53 -3.28
CA VAL A 300 -15.62 16.09 -3.07
C VAL A 300 -14.70 17.04 -3.82
N ALA A 301 -13.62 17.47 -3.16
CA ALA A 301 -12.51 18.17 -3.76
C ALA A 301 -11.25 17.30 -3.71
N VAL A 302 -10.55 17.21 -4.83
CA VAL A 302 -9.28 16.49 -4.95
C VAL A 302 -8.16 17.50 -5.16
N TRP A 303 -7.22 17.54 -4.24
CA TRP A 303 -6.06 18.42 -4.27
C TRP A 303 -4.79 17.61 -4.47
N LYS A 304 -3.87 18.10 -5.29
CA LYS A 304 -2.55 17.54 -5.53
C LYS A 304 -1.48 18.45 -4.96
N LEU A 305 -0.51 17.88 -4.25
CA LEU A 305 0.68 18.61 -3.85
C LEU A 305 1.56 18.85 -5.09
N ALA A 306 1.58 20.08 -5.57
CA ALA A 306 2.34 20.47 -6.77
C ALA A 306 3.80 20.78 -6.42
N ASP A 307 4.04 21.39 -5.26
CA ASP A 307 5.39 21.65 -4.74
C ASP A 307 5.45 21.32 -3.25
N HIS A 308 6.27 20.33 -2.93
CA HIS A 308 6.50 19.91 -1.56
C HIS A 308 7.23 20.96 -0.72
N LYS A 309 8.22 21.66 -1.29
CA LYS A 309 9.08 22.57 -0.52
C LYS A 309 8.30 23.79 -0.07
N ASN A 310 7.43 24.28 -0.94
CA ASN A 310 6.61 25.46 -0.70
C ASN A 310 5.19 25.13 -0.23
N SER A 311 4.89 23.85 0.02
CA SER A 311 3.55 23.37 0.40
C SER A 311 2.43 23.85 -0.53
N MET A 312 2.69 23.90 -1.85
CA MET A 312 1.72 24.39 -2.82
C MET A 312 0.80 23.27 -3.30
N TRP A 313 -0.50 23.49 -3.16
CA TRP A 313 -1.55 22.56 -3.57
C TRP A 313 -2.32 23.10 -4.77
N VAL A 314 -2.67 22.20 -5.70
CA VAL A 314 -3.49 22.51 -6.87
C VAL A 314 -4.73 21.64 -6.86
N LYS A 315 -5.90 22.25 -7.05
CA LYS A 315 -7.18 21.54 -7.16
C LYS A 315 -7.24 20.84 -8.51
N ILE A 316 -7.33 19.51 -8.51
CA ILE A 316 -7.47 18.70 -9.73
C ILE A 316 -8.93 18.71 -10.22
N CYS A 317 -9.85 18.41 -9.32
CA CYS A 317 -11.27 18.34 -9.63
C CYS A 317 -12.13 18.57 -8.40
N MET A 318 -13.39 18.94 -8.67
CA MET A 318 -14.43 19.06 -7.67
C MET A 318 -15.75 18.60 -8.30
N PHE A 319 -16.54 17.82 -7.56
CA PHE A 319 -17.82 17.31 -8.05
C PHE A 319 -18.81 17.13 -6.89
N GLU A 320 -20.11 17.28 -7.17
CA GLU A 320 -21.16 17.14 -6.17
C GLU A 320 -21.42 15.68 -5.80
N THR A 321 -21.67 15.41 -4.51
CA THR A 321 -21.95 14.06 -4.00
C THR A 321 -23.44 13.70 -4.02
N SER A 322 -24.32 14.71 -4.01
CA SER A 322 -25.77 14.56 -3.89
C SER A 322 -26.39 13.66 -4.96
N ARG A 323 -25.79 13.60 -6.15
CA ARG A 323 -26.27 12.82 -7.30
C ARG A 323 -25.57 11.46 -7.47
N ILE A 324 -24.62 11.09 -6.60
CA ILE A 324 -23.80 9.87 -6.77
C ILE A 324 -24.47 8.68 -6.09
N HIS A 325 -24.53 8.70 -4.76
CA HIS A 325 -25.06 7.61 -3.94
C HIS A 325 -25.37 8.13 -2.52
N PRO A 326 -26.50 7.76 -1.89
CA PRO A 326 -26.85 8.21 -0.54
C PRO A 326 -25.81 7.79 0.51
N ASN A 327 -25.15 6.64 0.32
CA ASN A 327 -24.13 6.11 1.24
C ASN A 327 -22.69 6.37 0.74
N PHE A 328 -22.47 7.48 0.03
CA PHE A 328 -21.15 7.87 -0.45
C PHE A 328 -20.25 8.27 0.73
N VAL A 329 -19.10 7.60 0.88
CA VAL A 329 -18.14 7.87 1.97
C VAL A 329 -17.00 8.77 1.50
N GLY A 330 -16.67 8.71 0.21
CA GLY A 330 -15.68 9.58 -0.41
C GLY A 330 -14.22 9.25 -0.08
N GLU A 331 -13.92 8.02 0.36
CA GLU A 331 -12.54 7.57 0.48
C GLU A 331 -12.08 6.92 -0.83
N VAL A 332 -10.93 7.35 -1.31
CA VAL A 332 -10.26 6.84 -2.50
C VAL A 332 -9.47 5.59 -2.14
N GLN A 333 -9.62 4.57 -2.97
CA GLN A 333 -8.95 3.27 -2.83
C GLN A 333 -7.73 3.14 -3.75
N CYS A 334 -7.87 3.51 -5.02
CA CYS A 334 -6.79 3.51 -6.01
C CYS A 334 -7.24 4.21 -7.31
N ILE A 335 -6.36 4.21 -8.31
CA ILE A 335 -6.66 4.58 -9.70
C ILE A 335 -6.53 3.36 -10.59
N LYS A 336 -7.50 3.17 -11.49
CA LYS A 336 -7.44 2.15 -12.55
C LYS A 336 -7.90 2.76 -13.87
N ASP A 337 -7.12 2.56 -14.93
CA ASP A 337 -7.44 3.00 -16.30
C ASP A 337 -7.83 4.49 -16.42
N GLY A 338 -7.31 5.32 -15.53
CA GLY A 338 -7.59 6.75 -15.47
C GLY A 338 -8.80 7.15 -14.61
N GLU A 339 -9.56 6.18 -14.10
CA GLU A 339 -10.67 6.39 -13.18
C GLU A 339 -10.19 6.36 -11.72
N ILE A 340 -10.75 7.24 -10.89
CA ILE A 340 -10.54 7.22 -9.42
C ILE A 340 -11.60 6.31 -8.82
N ILE A 341 -11.18 5.35 -8.01
CA ILE A 341 -12.08 4.39 -7.38
C ILE A 341 -12.36 4.84 -5.94
N PHE A 342 -13.62 5.10 -5.64
CA PHE A 342 -14.11 5.42 -4.31
C PHE A 342 -14.82 4.22 -3.68
N ASN A 343 -14.65 4.05 -2.37
CA ASN A 343 -15.49 3.15 -1.60
C ASN A 343 -16.86 3.79 -1.29
N SER A 344 -17.77 2.96 -0.81
CA SER A 344 -19.06 3.39 -0.28
C SER A 344 -19.36 2.62 1.00
N ALA A 345 -20.28 3.13 1.83
CA ALA A 345 -20.79 2.39 2.99
C ALA A 345 -21.85 1.34 2.56
N SER A 346 -21.69 0.81 1.36
CA SER A 346 -22.56 -0.20 0.74
C SER A 346 -21.70 -1.20 -0.04
N ASN A 347 -22.32 -2.15 -0.71
CA ASN A 347 -21.64 -3.11 -1.56
C ASN A 347 -21.31 -2.56 -2.95
N TYR A 348 -21.07 -1.26 -3.11
CA TYR A 348 -20.72 -0.65 -4.39
C TYR A 348 -19.32 -0.02 -4.38
N LEU A 349 -18.59 -0.22 -5.47
CA LEU A 349 -17.48 0.64 -5.86
C LEU A 349 -17.95 1.68 -6.86
N LEU A 350 -17.41 2.87 -6.73
CA LEU A 350 -17.72 4.00 -7.57
C LEU A 350 -16.48 4.40 -8.35
N TYR A 351 -16.55 4.31 -9.66
CA TYR A 351 -15.46 4.67 -10.56
C TYR A 351 -15.78 6.03 -11.17
N TYR A 352 -14.89 6.98 -10.93
CA TYR A 352 -15.00 8.35 -11.41
C TYR A 352 -14.03 8.60 -12.56
N ASP A 353 -14.55 8.86 -13.75
CA ASP A 353 -13.76 9.34 -14.89
C ASP A 353 -13.59 10.86 -14.77
N VAL A 354 -12.37 11.31 -14.46
CA VAL A 354 -12.05 12.73 -14.28
C VAL A 354 -12.26 13.54 -15.58
N ARG A 355 -12.06 12.92 -16.74
CA ARG A 355 -12.18 13.59 -18.05
C ARG A 355 -13.64 13.74 -18.46
N LYS A 356 -14.40 12.64 -18.35
CA LYS A 356 -15.83 12.62 -18.71
C LYS A 356 -16.72 13.22 -17.63
N LYS A 357 -16.22 13.34 -16.39
CA LYS A 357 -16.95 13.75 -15.19
C LYS A 357 -18.16 12.85 -14.91
N THR A 358 -18.02 11.56 -15.18
CA THR A 358 -19.09 10.56 -15.02
C THR A 358 -18.72 9.53 -13.97
N PHE A 359 -19.75 9.00 -13.30
CA PHE A 359 -19.63 7.85 -12.41
C PHE A 359 -20.18 6.59 -13.08
N ARG A 360 -19.51 5.47 -12.85
CA ARG A 360 -20.11 4.14 -12.99
C ARG A 360 -19.99 3.38 -11.68
N LYS A 361 -20.97 2.51 -11.42
CA LYS A 361 -21.05 1.71 -10.19
C LYS A 361 -20.74 0.25 -10.51
N LYS A 362 -20.07 -0.44 -9.60
CA LYS A 362 -19.88 -1.88 -9.66
C LYS A 362 -20.32 -2.48 -8.33
N MET A 363 -21.22 -3.46 -8.40
CA MET A 363 -21.63 -4.22 -7.23
C MET A 363 -20.51 -5.19 -6.82
N LEU A 364 -20.25 -5.26 -5.53
CA LEU A 364 -19.30 -6.13 -4.87
C LEU A 364 -20.02 -7.25 -4.14
N PRO A 365 -19.34 -8.39 -3.91
CA PRO A 365 -19.88 -9.49 -3.13
C PRO A 365 -20.01 -9.17 -1.63
N HIS A 366 -19.29 -8.15 -1.14
CA HIS A 366 -19.23 -7.76 0.27
C HIS A 366 -19.26 -6.23 0.42
N SER A 367 -19.52 -5.74 1.64
CA SER A 367 -19.49 -4.30 1.96
C SER A 367 -18.12 -3.68 1.67
N ALA A 368 -18.09 -2.51 1.04
CA ALA A 368 -16.87 -1.79 0.70
C ALA A 368 -16.30 -0.93 1.86
N GLU A 369 -16.91 -0.98 3.05
CA GLU A 369 -16.52 -0.15 4.20
C GLU A 369 -15.12 -0.51 4.74
N ASN A 370 -14.77 -1.80 4.79
CA ASN A 370 -13.46 -2.29 5.26
C ASN A 370 -12.61 -2.83 4.11
N LEU A 371 -12.47 -2.00 3.08
CA LEU A 371 -11.78 -2.36 1.84
C LEU A 371 -10.34 -1.84 1.82
N THR A 372 -9.42 -2.66 1.34
CA THR A 372 -8.05 -2.26 1.02
C THR A 372 -7.67 -2.76 -0.37
N SER A 373 -7.05 -1.90 -1.18
CA SER A 373 -6.52 -2.28 -2.48
C SER A 373 -5.11 -2.86 -2.38
N TYR A 374 -4.78 -3.83 -3.23
CA TYR A 374 -3.41 -4.35 -3.38
C TYR A 374 -3.21 -4.87 -4.80
N CYS A 375 -1.97 -5.04 -5.24
CA CYS A 375 -1.66 -5.74 -6.48
C CYS A 375 -0.98 -7.06 -6.17
N GLU A 376 -1.03 -8.02 -7.08
CA GLU A 376 -0.25 -9.24 -6.89
C GLU A 376 1.25 -8.97 -6.82
N SER A 377 1.94 -9.79 -6.03
CA SER A 377 3.38 -9.65 -5.85
C SER A 377 4.08 -10.97 -5.50
N LEU A 378 5.26 -11.13 -6.07
CA LEU A 378 6.22 -12.20 -5.78
C LEU A 378 7.20 -11.83 -4.65
N THR A 379 7.05 -10.65 -4.02
CA THR A 379 7.94 -10.22 -2.94
C THR A 379 7.95 -11.24 -1.81
N SER A 380 9.14 -11.78 -1.53
CA SER A 380 9.34 -12.78 -0.48
C SER A 380 9.28 -12.17 0.91
N LEU A 381 8.65 -12.89 1.83
CA LEU A 381 8.65 -12.62 3.27
C LEU A 381 9.24 -13.83 3.99
N THR A 382 10.52 -14.13 3.73
CA THR A 382 11.28 -15.15 4.44
C THR A 382 12.01 -14.55 5.64
N ARG A 383 11.99 -15.28 6.76
CA ARG A 383 12.92 -15.04 7.87
C ARG A 383 14.29 -15.62 7.55
#